data_AF-A0A9D8FAX3-F1
#
_entry.id   AF-A0A9D8FAX3-F1
#
_cell.length_a   1.000
_cell.length_b   1.000
_cell.length_c   1.000
_cell.angle_alpha   90.00
_cell.angle_beta   90.00
_cell.angle_gamma   90.00
#
_symmetry.space_group_name_H-M   'P 1'
#
loop_
_entity.id
_entity.type
_entity.pdbx_description
1 polymer ?
#
loop_
_entity_poly.entity_id
_entity_poly.type
_entity_poly.pdbx_seq_one_letter_code
_entity_poly.pdbx_strand_id
1 'polypeptide(L)'
;HKLASGEIRDVEIHSSPITFEEKKLIFAIIHDISERKTAEREREALIVDLQKALGEVKQLSGLLPICAKCKKIRDDNGYWNQIEGYIQKHSDAQFSHGMCPECSDELYGKEDWYIEMKKEEKESKE
;
A
#
# COMPACT_ATOMS: atom_id res chain seq x y z
N HIS A 1 -2.37 0.71 -39.68
CA HIS A 1 -2.54 0.95 -41.14
C HIS A 1 -1.35 1.77 -41.65
N LYS A 2 -0.78 1.45 -42.81
CA LYS A 2 0.38 2.16 -43.36
C LYS A 2 -0.07 3.06 -44.51
N LEU A 3 0.14 4.35 -44.38
CA LEU A 3 -0.18 5.33 -45.43
C LEU A 3 0.84 5.24 -46.58
N ALA A 4 0.50 5.80 -47.74
CA ALA A 4 1.42 5.90 -48.89
C ALA A 4 2.68 6.71 -48.56
N SER A 5 2.60 7.62 -47.58
CA SER A 5 3.74 8.36 -47.01
C SER A 5 4.72 7.47 -46.22
N GLY A 6 4.34 6.23 -45.91
CA GLY A 6 5.10 5.31 -45.07
C GLY A 6 4.75 5.37 -43.59
N GLU A 7 3.98 6.38 -43.16
CA GLU A 7 3.54 6.57 -41.78
C GLU A 7 2.59 5.46 -41.32
N ILE A 8 2.71 5.04 -40.06
CA ILE A 8 1.86 4.02 -39.44
C ILE A 8 0.85 4.71 -38.51
N ARG A 9 -0.44 4.44 -38.74
CA ARG A 9 -1.56 4.92 -37.92
C ARG A 9 -2.29 3.76 -37.25
N ASP A 10 -2.65 3.93 -35.99
CA ASP A 10 -3.60 3.06 -35.31
C ASP A 10 -5.01 3.39 -35.82
N VAL A 11 -5.74 2.38 -36.28
CA VAL A 11 -7.07 2.59 -36.85
C VAL A 11 -8.08 1.59 -36.30
N GLU A 12 -9.32 2.06 -36.16
CA GLU A 12 -10.48 1.24 -35.87
C GLU A 12 -11.33 1.13 -37.14
N ILE A 13 -11.59 -0.11 -37.58
CA ILE A 13 -12.25 -0.36 -38.86
C ILE A 13 -13.58 -1.06 -38.60
N HIS A 14 -14.67 -0.42 -39.02
CA HIS A 14 -15.99 -1.04 -39.04
C HIS A 14 -16.35 -1.35 -40.49
N SER A 15 -16.55 -2.63 -40.80
CA SER A 15 -16.87 -3.10 -42.15
C SER A 15 -18.22 -3.80 -42.15
N SER A 16 -19.08 -3.45 -43.11
CA SER A 16 -20.35 -4.13 -43.34
C SER A 16 -20.56 -4.41 -44.83
N PRO A 17 -21.11 -5.59 -45.19
CA PRO A 17 -21.48 -5.86 -46.57
C PRO A 17 -22.71 -5.03 -46.93
N ILE A 18 -22.69 -4.41 -48.12
CA ILE A 18 -23.84 -3.73 -48.71
C ILE A 18 -24.11 -4.29 -50.11
N THR A 19 -25.37 -4.28 -50.52
CA THR A 19 -25.75 -4.61 -51.90
C THR A 19 -26.06 -3.31 -52.63
N PHE A 20 -25.39 -3.06 -53.75
CA PHE A 20 -25.61 -1.90 -54.60
C PHE A 20 -25.66 -2.36 -56.06
N GLU A 21 -26.75 -2.07 -56.77
CA GLU A 21 -26.95 -2.49 -58.17
C GLU A 21 -26.65 -3.99 -58.41
N GLU A 22 -27.24 -4.86 -57.57
CA GLU A 22 -27.04 -6.33 -57.58
C GLU A 22 -25.61 -6.83 -57.30
N LYS A 23 -24.66 -5.93 -57.02
CA LYS A 23 -23.29 -6.28 -56.63
C LYS A 23 -23.14 -6.21 -55.12
N LYS A 24 -22.46 -7.20 -54.53
CA LYS A 24 -22.05 -7.18 -53.13
C LYS A 24 -20.77 -6.37 -52.99
N LEU A 25 -20.81 -5.30 -52.20
CA LEU A 25 -19.68 -4.46 -51.88
C LEU A 25 -19.39 -4.54 -50.37
N ILE A 26 -18.15 -4.25 -49.98
CA ILE A 26 -17.78 -4.00 -48.58
C ILE A 26 -17.75 -2.50 -48.38
N PHE A 27 -18.63 -2.01 -47.52
CA PHE A 27 -18.55 -0.66 -47.00
C PHE A 27 -17.72 -0.70 -45.72
N ALA A 28 -16.68 0.13 -45.63
CA ALA A 28 -15.85 0.21 -44.44
C ALA A 28 -15.66 1.68 -44.02
N ILE A 29 -15.80 1.93 -42.72
CA ILE A 29 -15.44 3.20 -42.08
C ILE A 29 -14.14 2.95 -41.31
N ILE A 30 -13.15 3.81 -41.54
CA ILE A 30 -11.84 3.73 -40.90
C ILE A 30 -11.68 4.99 -40.04
N HIS A 31 -11.61 4.83 -38.73
CA HIS A 31 -11.31 5.90 -37.79
C HIS A 31 -9.82 5.86 -37.44
N ASP A 32 -9.11 6.98 -37.59
CA ASP A 32 -7.77 7.14 -37.01
C ASP A 32 -7.90 7.34 -35.50
N ILE A 33 -7.33 6.41 -34.74
CA ILE A 33 -7.35 6.42 -33.27
C ILE A 33 -5.95 6.63 -32.69
N SER A 34 -4.99 7.07 -33.50
CA SER A 34 -3.58 7.22 -33.09
C SER A 34 -3.43 8.20 -31.93
N GLU A 35 -4.12 9.33 -31.99
CA GLU A 35 -4.11 10.35 -30.92
C GLU A 35 -4.70 9.78 -29.63
N ARG A 36 -5.88 9.14 -29.73
CA ARG A 36 -6.56 8.50 -28.60
C ARG A 36 -5.67 7.44 -27.96
N LYS A 37 -5.04 6.56 -28.76
CA LYS A 37 -4.16 5.50 -28.28
C LYS A 37 -2.90 6.04 -27.62
N THR A 38 -2.35 7.14 -28.13
CA THR A 38 -1.18 7.78 -27.54
C THR A 38 -1.53 8.39 -26.19
N ALA A 39 -2.65 9.10 -26.09
CA ALA A 39 -3.13 9.66 -24.83
C ALA A 39 -3.48 8.57 -23.80
N GLU A 40 -4.08 7.45 -24.22
CA GLU A 40 -4.32 6.27 -23.36
C GLU A 40 -2.99 5.73 -22.79
N ARG A 41 -1.98 5.52 -23.65
CA ARG A 41 -0.65 5.02 -23.25
C ARG A 41 0.07 5.97 -22.30
N GLU A 42 0.05 7.28 -22.58
CA GLU A 42 0.64 8.30 -21.72
C GLU A 42 -0.05 8.34 -20.34
N ARG A 43 -1.38 8.26 -20.32
CA ARG A 43 -2.14 8.19 -19.07
C ARG A 43 -1.78 6.95 -18.25
N GLU A 44 -1.69 5.79 -18.88
CA GLU A 44 -1.29 4.55 -18.21
C GLU A 44 0.12 4.63 -17.64
N ALA A 45 1.07 5.19 -18.40
CA ALA A 45 2.43 5.43 -17.92
C ALA A 45 2.45 6.36 -16.69
N LEU A 46 1.71 7.47 -16.74
CA LEU A 46 1.59 8.40 -15.60
C LEU A 46 0.97 7.73 -14.37
N ILE A 47 -0.02 6.85 -14.54
CA ILE A 47 -0.61 6.09 -13.42
C ILE A 47 0.46 5.21 -12.75
N VAL A 48 1.28 4.51 -13.55
CA VAL A 48 2.36 3.67 -13.03
C VAL A 48 3.39 4.52 -12.27
N ASP A 49 3.80 5.65 -12.83
CA ASP A 49 4.76 6.56 -12.21
C ASP A 49 4.22 7.14 -10.89
N LEU A 50 2.95 7.56 -10.86
CA LEU A 50 2.29 8.03 -9.65
C LEU A 50 2.22 6.94 -8.58
N GLN A 51 1.87 5.70 -8.94
CA GLN A 51 1.85 4.58 -8.02
C GLN A 51 3.24 4.29 -7.44
N LYS A 52 4.29 4.37 -8.27
CA LYS A 52 5.67 4.19 -7.83
C LYS A 52 6.09 5.29 -6.86
N ALA A 53 5.87 6.56 -7.20
CA ALA A 53 6.18 7.69 -6.33
C ALA A 53 5.42 7.62 -5.00
N LEU A 54 4.15 7.22 -5.02
CA LEU A 54 3.37 7.00 -3.80
C LEU A 54 3.95 5.86 -2.94
N GLY A 55 4.44 4.79 -3.55
CA GLY A 55 5.14 3.69 -2.87
C GLY A 55 6.41 4.16 -2.17
N GLU A 56 7.22 4.96 -2.84
CA GLU A 56 8.46 5.54 -2.30
C GLU A 56 8.19 6.49 -1.11
N VAL A 57 7.17 7.35 -1.22
CA VAL A 57 6.73 8.22 -0.10
C VAL A 57 6.25 7.38 1.08
N LYS A 58 5.48 6.30 0.84
CA LYS A 58 5.03 5.40 1.91
C LYS A 58 6.20 4.73 2.64
N GLN A 59 7.24 4.30 1.92
CA GLN A 59 8.43 3.72 2.54
C GLN A 59 9.19 4.75 3.40
N LEU A 60 9.33 5.98 2.91
CA LEU A 60 9.94 7.07 3.68
C LEU A 60 9.09 7.48 4.90
N SER A 61 7.75 7.36 4.81
CA SER A 61 6.83 7.55 5.93
C SER A 61 6.86 6.43 6.99
N GLY A 62 7.58 5.32 6.72
CA GLY A 62 7.79 4.25 7.69
C GLY A 62 8.91 4.51 8.69
N LEU A 63 9.75 5.52 8.46
CA LEU A 63 10.84 5.86 9.37
C LEU A 63 10.34 6.77 10.49
N LEU A 64 9.98 6.18 11.63
CA LEU A 64 9.58 6.94 12.82
C LEU A 64 10.82 7.55 13.49
N PRO A 65 10.94 8.89 13.55
CA PRO A 65 12.07 9.54 14.20
C PRO A 65 11.99 9.37 15.72
N ILE A 66 12.90 8.59 16.30
CA ILE A 66 12.95 8.34 17.75
C ILE A 66 14.13 9.04 18.41
N CYS A 67 13.98 9.43 19.68
CA CYS A 67 15.07 9.96 20.48
C CYS A 67 16.04 8.83 20.82
N ALA A 68 17.32 8.98 20.49
CA ALA A 68 18.34 7.97 20.76
C ALA A 68 18.45 7.60 22.25
N LYS A 69 18.23 8.58 23.15
CA LYS A 69 18.33 8.43 24.61
C LYS A 69 17.08 7.84 25.26
N CYS A 70 15.90 8.45 25.03
CA CYS A 70 14.66 8.12 25.76
C CYS A 70 13.59 7.43 24.91
N LYS A 71 13.87 7.13 23.64
CA LYS A 71 13.00 6.39 22.70
C LYS A 71 11.63 7.00 22.42
N LYS A 72 11.36 8.23 22.88
CA LYS A 72 10.18 9.02 22.46
C LYS A 72 10.16 9.21 20.95
N ILE A 73 8.97 9.28 20.36
CA ILE A 73 8.75 9.54 18.93
C ILE A 73 8.52 11.04 18.71
N ARG A 74 9.15 11.60 17.68
CA ARG A 74 8.85 12.97 17.22
C ARG A 74 7.70 12.93 16.22
N ASP A 75 6.63 13.68 16.49
CA ASP A 75 5.49 13.79 15.58
C ASP A 75 5.72 14.83 14.46
N ASP A 76 4.75 14.96 13.55
CA ASP A 76 4.80 15.88 12.40
C ASP A 76 4.86 17.36 12.81
N ASN A 77 4.43 17.69 14.03
CA ASN A 77 4.51 19.04 14.58
C ASN A 77 5.83 19.29 15.32
N GLY A 78 6.70 18.28 15.41
CA GLY A 78 7.99 18.35 16.09
C GLY A 78 7.95 18.07 17.58
N TYR A 79 6.81 17.66 18.16
CA TYR A 79 6.70 17.33 19.58
C TYR A 79 7.16 15.90 19.87
N TRP A 80 7.72 15.69 21.07
CA TRP A 80 8.19 14.39 21.54
C TRP A 80 7.15 13.68 22.40
N ASN A 81 6.57 12.61 21.85
CA ASN A 81 5.51 11.83 22.48
C ASN A 81 6.00 10.44 22.89
N GLN A 82 5.30 9.81 23.84
CA GLN A 82 5.48 8.38 24.10
C GLN A 82 5.01 7.57 22.88
N ILE A 83 5.63 6.41 22.67
CA ILE A 83 5.43 5.59 21.48
C ILE A 83 3.98 5.09 21.40
N GLU A 84 3.40 4.73 22.53
CA GLU A 84 2.03 4.25 22.67
C GLU A 84 1.03 5.30 22.19
N GLY A 85 1.22 6.56 22.62
CA GLY A 85 0.34 7.67 22.22
C GLY A 85 0.44 8.00 20.73
N TYR A 86 1.63 7.87 20.13
CA TYR A 86 1.80 8.03 18.69
C TYR A 86 1.10 6.90 17.93
N ILE A 87 1.31 5.64 18.33
CA ILE A 87 0.73 4.48 17.64
C ILE A 87 -0.80 4.47 17.74
N GLN A 88 -1.39 4.77 18.91
CA GLN A 88 -2.85 4.87 19.05
C GLN A 88 -3.47 5.97 18.18
N LYS A 89 -2.75 7.07 17.94
CA LYS A 89 -3.25 8.18 17.11
C LYS A 89 -3.16 7.90 15.62
N HIS A 90 -2.18 7.08 15.21
CA HIS A 90 -1.86 6.83 13.80
C HIS A 90 -2.20 5.39 13.34
N SER A 91 -2.86 4.57 14.17
CA SER A 91 -3.32 3.22 13.82
C SER A 91 -4.52 2.80 14.67
N ASP A 92 -5.17 1.69 14.31
CA ASP A 92 -6.26 1.09 15.09
C ASP A 92 -5.77 0.28 16.32
N ALA A 93 -4.47 0.33 16.64
CA ALA A 93 -3.91 -0.44 17.74
C ALA A 93 -4.36 0.12 19.10
N GLN A 94 -4.71 -0.79 20.02
CA GLN A 94 -5.03 -0.49 21.41
C GLN A 94 -3.99 -1.15 22.33
N PHE A 95 -3.62 -0.45 23.41
CA PHE A 95 -2.65 -0.96 24.38
C PHE A 95 -3.36 -1.30 25.69
N SER A 96 -3.12 -2.51 26.18
CA SER A 96 -3.47 -2.91 27.54
C SER A 96 -2.25 -2.75 28.47
N HIS A 97 -2.52 -2.67 29.76
CA HIS A 97 -1.47 -2.70 30.77
C HIS A 97 -1.30 -4.12 31.27
N GLY A 98 -0.10 -4.66 31.13
CA GLY A 98 0.28 -5.99 31.61
C GLY A 98 1.73 -5.97 32.08
N MET A 99 2.07 -6.88 32.99
CA MET A 99 3.42 -7.05 33.49
C MET A 99 4.00 -8.34 32.91
N CYS A 100 5.19 -8.28 32.34
CA CYS A 100 5.85 -9.49 31.87
C CYS A 100 6.36 -10.33 33.07
N PRO A 101 6.68 -11.62 32.85
CA PRO A 101 7.22 -12.48 33.91
C PRO A 101 8.49 -11.90 34.54
N GLU A 102 9.41 -11.35 33.75
CA GLU A 102 10.67 -10.77 34.24
C GLU A 102 10.43 -9.59 35.20
N CYS A 103 9.55 -8.65 34.83
CA CYS A 103 9.20 -7.53 35.69
C CYS A 103 8.44 -7.99 36.95
N SER A 104 7.62 -9.02 36.81
CA SER A 104 6.89 -9.60 37.95
C SER A 104 7.86 -10.30 38.92
N ASP A 105 8.86 -11.01 38.38
CA ASP A 105 9.94 -11.65 39.14
C ASP A 105 10.82 -10.62 39.85
N GLU A 106 11.16 -9.52 39.19
CA GLU A 106 11.94 -8.45 39.80
C GLU A 106 11.20 -7.79 40.98
N LEU A 107 9.90 -7.53 40.81
CA LEU A 107 9.09 -6.86 41.82
C LEU A 107 8.64 -7.79 42.96
N TYR A 108 8.29 -9.04 42.66
CA TYR A 108 7.64 -9.96 43.59
C TYR A 108 8.40 -11.26 43.83
N GLY A 109 9.55 -11.49 43.19
CA GLY A 109 10.26 -12.77 43.24
C GLY A 109 10.78 -13.19 44.62
N LYS A 110 10.76 -12.29 45.61
CA LYS A 110 11.11 -12.57 47.01
C LYS A 110 9.90 -12.76 47.92
N GLU A 111 8.70 -12.50 47.41
CA GLU A 111 7.47 -12.59 48.17
C GLU A 111 6.99 -14.04 48.23
N ASP A 112 6.71 -14.53 49.43
CA ASP A 112 6.34 -15.94 49.66
C ASP A 112 5.11 -16.36 48.83
N TRP A 113 4.09 -15.49 48.75
CA TRP A 113 2.86 -15.75 47.96
C TRP A 113 3.13 -15.91 46.46
N TYR A 114 4.12 -15.20 45.93
CA TYR A 114 4.48 -15.25 44.51
C TYR A 114 5.30 -16.51 44.19
N ILE A 115 6.18 -16.90 45.12
CA ILE A 115 6.96 -18.14 45.05
C ILE A 115 6.04 -19.36 45.12
N GLU A 116 5.05 -19.35 46.02
CA GLU A 116 4.04 -20.42 46.14
C GLU A 116 3.17 -20.52 44.89
N MET A 117 2.63 -19.40 44.39
CA MET A 117 1.84 -19.35 43.15
C MET A 117 2.59 -19.99 41.96
N LYS A 118 3.90 -19.72 41.82
CA LYS A 118 4.72 -20.31 40.75
C LYS A 118 4.99 -21.81 40.93
N LYS A 119 5.01 -22.32 42.16
CA LYS A 119 5.15 -23.77 42.41
C LYS A 119 3.87 -24.49 42.00
N GLU A 120 2.71 -23.97 42.36
CA GLU A 120 1.39 -24.52 41.99
C GLU A 120 1.15 -24.51 40.47
N GLU A 121 1.56 -23.44 39.77
CA GLU A 121 1.51 -23.38 38.30
C GLU A 121 2.41 -24.42 37.61
N LYS A 122 3.48 -24.86 38.28
CA LYS A 122 4.42 -25.85 37.73
C LYS A 122 3.91 -27.27 37.93
N GLU A 123 3.32 -27.55 39.09
CA GLU A 123 2.72 -28.84 39.43
C GLU A 123 1.42 -29.12 38.63
N SER A 124 0.67 -28.09 38.25
CA SER A 124 -0.55 -28.23 37.42
C SER A 124 -0.29 -28.47 35.93
N LYS A 125 0.95 -28.31 35.47
CA LYS A 125 1.38 -28.52 34.07
C LYS A 125 2.12 -29.85 33.85
N GLU A 126 2.36 -30.62 34.92
CA GLU A 126 2.86 -32.01 34.90
C GLU A 126 1.71 -33.02 34.98
#